data_AF-A0A497JNV8-F1
#
_entry.id   AF-A0A497JNV8-F1
#
_cell.length_a   1.000
_cell.length_b   1.000
_cell.length_c   1.000
_cell.angle_alpha   90.00
_cell.angle_beta   90.00
_cell.angle_gamma   90.00
#
_symmetry.space_group_name_H-M   'P 1'
#
loop_
_entity.id
_entity.type
_entity.pdbx_description
1 polymer ?
#
loop_
_entity_poly.entity_id
_entity_poly.type
_entity_poly.pdbx_seq_one_letter_code
_entity_poly.pdbx_strand_id
1 'polypeptide(L)'
;MVERRLPGEKSLLHELKGLAETLGYEVVGVLQQVREPSSKYQIGSGKVEELAKMVKETGAEKIIFENELKPVQAYNLAKKTGVEVISKFQLILEVF
;
A
#
# COMPACT_ATOMS: atom_id res chain seq x y z
N MET A 1 4.45 0.37 3.12
CA MET A 1 3.87 -0.71 2.29
C MET A 1 2.55 -1.18 2.86
N VAL A 2 1.63 -1.58 1.99
CA VAL A 2 0.28 -2.03 2.40
C VAL A 2 -0.08 -3.34 1.70
N GLU A 3 -0.62 -4.30 2.45
CA GLU A 3 -1.14 -5.54 1.89
C GLU A 3 -2.48 -5.93 2.55
N ARG A 4 -3.48 -6.20 1.72
CA ARG A 4 -4.71 -6.88 2.11
C ARG A 4 -4.65 -8.33 1.62
N ARG A 5 -5.14 -9.26 2.44
CA ARG A 5 -5.21 -10.71 2.15
C ARG A 5 -6.57 -11.30 2.48
N LEU A 6 -6.94 -12.40 1.81
CA LEU A 6 -8.04 -13.27 2.20
C LEU A 6 -7.56 -14.24 3.29
N PRO A 7 -8.48 -14.81 4.09
CA PRO A 7 -8.13 -15.86 5.05
C PRO A 7 -7.38 -17.01 4.36
N GLY A 8 -6.20 -17.37 4.88
CA GLY A 8 -5.37 -18.45 4.35
C GLY A 8 -4.37 -18.06 3.26
N GLU A 9 -4.42 -16.84 2.70
CA GLU A 9 -3.42 -16.36 1.76
C GLU A 9 -2.07 -16.12 2.47
N LYS A 10 -0.96 -16.46 1.83
CA LYS A 10 0.39 -16.11 2.30
C LYS A 10 0.68 -14.64 2.01
N SER A 11 1.56 -14.03 2.82
CA SER A 11 2.01 -12.66 2.59
C SER A 11 3.09 -12.60 1.52
N LEU A 12 2.98 -11.64 0.62
CA LEU A 12 3.93 -11.32 -0.45
C LEU A 12 4.71 -10.03 -0.15
N LEU A 13 4.55 -9.46 1.05
CA LEU A 13 5.25 -8.24 1.43
C LEU A 13 6.77 -8.37 1.45
N HIS A 14 7.31 -9.58 1.69
CA HIS A 14 8.75 -9.79 1.64
C HIS A 14 9.30 -9.60 0.22
N GLU A 15 8.59 -10.12 -0.78
CA GLU A 15 8.94 -9.96 -2.19
C GLU A 15 8.79 -8.50 -2.63
N LEU A 16 7.67 -7.86 -2.25
CA LEU A 16 7.46 -6.44 -2.54
C LEU A 16 8.56 -5.56 -1.92
N LYS A 17 8.95 -5.86 -0.67
CA LYS A 17 10.04 -5.16 0.01
C LYS A 17 11.35 -5.25 -0.75
N GLY A 18 11.74 -6.46 -1.19
CA GLY A 18 12.96 -6.64 -1.99
C GLY A 18 12.94 -5.86 -3.30
N LEU A 19 11.78 -5.80 -3.98
CA LEU A 19 11.60 -5.00 -5.18
C LEU A 19 11.77 -3.50 -4.90
N ALA A 20 11.12 -2.99 -3.86
CA ALA A 20 11.22 -1.57 -3.49
C ALA A 20 12.66 -1.19 -3.09
N GLU A 21 13.35 -2.04 -2.32
CA GLU A 21 14.75 -1.82 -1.94
C GLU A 21 15.68 -1.81 -3.17
N THR A 22 15.42 -2.67 -4.16
CA THR A 22 16.17 -2.69 -5.43
C THR A 22 16.02 -1.39 -6.22
N LEU A 23 14.88 -0.71 -6.08
CA LEU A 23 14.59 0.60 -6.67
C LEU A 23 15.09 1.78 -5.82
N GLY A 24 15.78 1.52 -4.71
CA GLY A 24 16.31 2.57 -3.82
C GLY A 24 15.29 3.15 -2.85
N TYR A 25 14.11 2.55 -2.71
CA TYR A 25 13.15 2.96 -1.69
C TYR A 25 13.53 2.43 -0.31
N GLU A 26 13.38 3.28 0.71
CA GLU A 26 13.43 2.88 2.11
C GLU A 26 12.03 2.53 2.64
N VAL A 27 11.87 1.32 3.18
CA VAL A 27 10.59 0.90 3.76
C VAL A 27 10.49 1.35 5.23
N VAL A 28 9.83 2.50 5.44
CA VAL A 28 9.64 3.10 6.77
C VAL A 28 8.40 2.61 7.53
N GLY A 29 7.58 1.74 6.93
CA GLY A 29 6.37 1.23 7.57
C GLY A 29 5.64 0.17 6.77
N VAL A 30 4.93 -0.71 7.48
CA VAL A 30 4.17 -1.83 6.91
C VAL A 30 2.80 -1.90 7.57
N LEU A 31 1.76 -2.04 6.75
CA LEU A 31 0.39 -2.21 7.21
C LEU A 31 -0.28 -3.39 6.51
N GLN A 32 -0.92 -4.27 7.29
CA GLN A 32 -1.61 -5.46 6.77
C GLN A 32 -3.06 -5.54 7.24
N GLN A 33 -3.91 -6.17 6.44
CA GLN A 33 -5.29 -6.50 6.83
C GLN A 33 -5.78 -7.79 6.18
N VAL A 34 -6.42 -8.68 6.94
CA VAL A 34 -7.10 -9.87 6.41
C VAL A 34 -8.60 -9.58 6.27
N ARG A 35 -9.10 -9.48 5.04
CA ARG A 35 -10.52 -9.23 4.69
C ARG A 35 -10.79 -9.32 3.18
N GLU A 36 -12.07 -9.36 2.84
CA GLU A 36 -12.56 -9.02 1.50
C GLU A 36 -12.27 -7.55 1.13
N PRO A 37 -11.98 -7.26 -0.14
CA PRO A 37 -11.57 -5.94 -0.59
C PRO A 37 -12.68 -4.91 -0.40
N SER A 38 -12.30 -3.73 0.08
CA SER A 38 -13.19 -2.57 0.07
C SER A 38 -13.26 -1.98 -1.35
N SER A 39 -14.46 -1.82 -1.89
CA SER A 39 -14.66 -1.16 -3.19
C SER A 39 -14.07 0.25 -3.23
N LYS A 40 -13.98 0.92 -2.08
CA LYS A 40 -13.51 2.30 -1.95
C LYS A 40 -12.00 2.44 -1.73
N TYR A 41 -11.37 1.52 -0.99
CA TYR A 41 -10.00 1.70 -0.48
C TYR A 41 -9.12 0.46 -0.52
N GLN A 42 -9.62 -0.68 -1.01
CA GLN A 42 -9.00 -2.01 -0.91
C GLN A 42 -8.87 -2.56 0.52
N ILE A 43 -8.57 -1.71 1.50
CA ILE A 43 -8.63 -1.95 2.95
C ILE A 43 -9.86 -1.30 3.59
N GLY A 44 -10.16 -1.63 4.85
CA GLY A 44 -11.25 -1.02 5.61
C GLY A 44 -10.97 0.44 5.99
N SER A 45 -12.02 1.24 6.20
CA SER A 45 -11.90 2.66 6.55
C SER A 45 -11.07 2.92 7.81
N GLY A 46 -11.27 2.15 8.89
CA GLY A 46 -10.44 2.30 10.10
C GLY A 46 -8.95 2.04 9.82
N LYS A 47 -8.66 1.10 8.91
CA LYS A 47 -7.28 0.81 8.51
C LYS A 47 -6.68 1.91 7.62
N VAL A 48 -7.51 2.64 6.86
CA VAL A 48 -7.09 3.85 6.14
C VAL A 48 -6.74 4.98 7.11
N GLU A 49 -7.47 5.12 8.21
CA GLU A 49 -7.16 6.11 9.26
C GLU A 49 -5.83 5.77 9.95
N GLU A 50 -5.61 4.50 10.29
CA GLU A 50 -4.32 4.01 10.78
C GLU A 50 -3.19 4.28 9.78
N LEU A 51 -3.42 4.02 8.48
CA LEU A 51 -2.44 4.28 7.42
C LEU A 51 -2.09 5.78 7.32
N ALA A 52 -3.09 6.66 7.36
CA ALA A 52 -2.87 8.10 7.31
C ALA A 52 -2.11 8.62 8.52
N LYS A 53 -2.34 8.04 9.71
CA LYS A 53 -1.56 8.35 10.91
C LYS A 53 -0.11 7.87 10.76
N MET A 54 0.08 6.63 10.31
CA MET A 54 1.42 6.08 10.08
C MET A 54 2.23 6.93 9.11
N VAL A 55 1.62 7.36 7.99
CA VAL A 55 2.28 8.27 7.02
C VAL A 55 2.79 9.55 7.69
N LYS A 56 2.00 10.17 8.57
CA LYS A 56 2.41 11.38 9.29
C LYS A 56 3.52 11.12 10.30
N GLU A 57 3.50 9.98 10.97
CA GLU A 57 4.49 9.61 11.99
C GLU A 57 5.83 9.23 11.38
N THR A 58 5.82 8.53 10.24
CA THR A 58 7.03 8.06 9.56
C THR A 58 7.58 9.05 8.54
N GLY A 59 6.79 10.05 8.12
CA GLY A 59 7.15 10.95 7.04
C GLY A 59 7.17 10.27 5.66
N ALA A 60 6.47 9.14 5.49
CA ALA A 60 6.47 8.41 4.22
C ALA A 60 5.91 9.27 3.08
N GLU A 61 6.65 9.38 1.97
CA GLU A 61 6.26 10.21 0.81
C GLU A 61 5.43 9.46 -0.23
N LYS A 62 5.46 8.12 -0.18
CA LYS A 62 4.78 7.22 -1.11
C LYS A 62 4.26 5.98 -0.39
N ILE A 63 3.07 5.54 -0.76
CA ILE A 63 2.50 4.26 -0.31
C ILE A 63 2.49 3.28 -1.48
N ILE A 64 3.11 2.13 -1.27
CA ILE A 64 3.10 1.02 -2.21
C ILE A 64 2.14 -0.05 -1.69
N PHE A 65 1.10 -0.32 -2.47
CA PHE A 65 0.15 -1.42 -2.25
C PHE A 65 0.60 -2.68 -2.99
N GLU A 66 0.61 -3.81 -2.29
CA GLU A 66 0.81 -5.11 -2.94
C GLU A 66 -0.38 -5.47 -3.84
N ASN A 67 -1.60 -5.24 -3.35
CA ASN A 67 -2.78 -5.52 -4.16
C ASN A 67 -2.88 -4.53 -5.32
N GLU A 68 -3.47 -4.99 -6.43
CA GLU A 68 -3.94 -4.08 -7.47
C GLU A 68 -4.93 -3.07 -6.90
N LEU A 69 -4.88 -1.85 -7.44
CA LEU A 69 -5.80 -0.78 -7.10
C LEU A 69 -6.54 -0.32 -8.35
N LYS A 70 -7.85 -0.18 -8.23
CA LYS A 70 -8.63 0.58 -9.21
C LYS A 70 -8.24 2.06 -9.12
N PRO A 71 -8.33 2.84 -10.21
CA PRO A 71 -8.00 4.27 -10.19
C PRO A 71 -8.72 5.04 -9.07
N VAL A 72 -10.00 4.74 -8.85
CA VAL A 72 -10.80 5.36 -7.78
C VAL A 72 -10.30 5.00 -6.38
N GLN A 73 -9.77 3.79 -6.16
CA GLN A 73 -9.22 3.38 -4.88
C GLN A 73 -7.91 4.12 -4.59
N ALA A 74 -7.00 4.17 -5.57
CA ALA A 74 -5.74 4.91 -5.45
C ALA A 74 -5.98 6.40 -5.19
N TYR A 75 -6.89 7.04 -5.95
CA TYR A 75 -7.29 8.43 -5.73
C TYR A 75 -7.84 8.67 -4.32
N ASN A 76 -8.75 7.81 -3.86
CA ASN A 76 -9.38 7.95 -2.54
C ASN A 76 -8.39 7.75 -1.40
N LEU A 77 -7.44 6.81 -1.55
CA LEU A 77 -6.36 6.58 -0.60
C LEU A 77 -5.43 7.80 -0.55
N ALA A 78 -4.93 8.27 -1.70
CA ALA A 78 -4.05 9.42 -1.78
C ALA A 78 -4.69 10.68 -1.18
N LYS A 79 -5.98 10.91 -1.46
CA LYS A 79 -6.74 12.01 -0.85
C LYS A 79 -6.83 11.91 0.69
N LYS A 80 -6.84 10.69 1.24
CA LYS A 80 -6.95 10.46 2.68
C LYS A 80 -5.60 10.47 3.40
N THR A 81 -4.56 9.97 2.76
CA THR A 81 -3.20 9.86 3.33
C THR A 81 -2.35 11.10 3.08
N GLY A 82 -2.67 11.88 2.04
CA GLY A 82 -1.96 13.09 1.66
C GLY A 82 -0.68 12.84 0.85
N VAL A 83 -0.45 11.60 0.42
CA VAL A 83 0.78 11.18 -0.28
C VAL A 83 0.42 10.29 -1.46
N GLU A 84 1.36 10.11 -2.39
CA GLU A 84 1.15 9.30 -3.57
C GLU A 84 0.87 7.84 -3.18
N VAL A 85 -0.06 7.19 -3.90
CA VAL A 85 -0.42 5.79 -3.69
C VAL A 85 -0.28 5.06 -5.01
N ILE A 86 0.60 4.07 -5.05
CA ILE A 86 0.86 3.23 -6.21
C ILE A 86 0.62 1.76 -5.88
N SER A 87 0.33 0.97 -6.91
CA SER A 87 0.30 -0.50 -6.82
C SER A 87 1.67 -1.11 -7.14
N LYS A 88 1.86 -2.40 -6.81
CA LYS A 88 3.03 -3.18 -7.24
C LYS A 88 3.26 -3.09 -8.75
N PHE A 89 2.19 -3.11 -9.55
CA PHE A 89 2.34 -3.01 -11.01
C PHE A 89 3.02 -1.70 -11.43
N GLN A 90 2.61 -0.57 -10.83
CA GLN A 90 3.25 0.72 -11.08
C GLN A 90 4.69 0.76 -10.58
N LEU A 91 4.98 0.15 -9.42
CA LEU A 91 6.36 0.01 -8.94
C LEU A 91 7.24 -0.77 -9.92
N ILE A 92 6.72 -1.87 -10.50
CA ILE A 92 7.45 -2.64 -11.52
C ILE A 92 7.73 -1.78 -12.76
N LEU A 93 6.78 -0.93 -13.17
CA LEU A 93 7.00 -0.03 -14.31
C LEU A 93 8.07 1.03 -14.05
N GLU A 94 8.39 1.35 -12.78
CA GLU A 94 9.50 2.25 -12.45
C GLU A 94 10.89 1.57 -12.60
N VAL A 95 10.95 0.24 -12.72
CA VAL A 95 12.19 -0.51 -12.97
C VAL A 95 12.63 -0.42 -14.43
N PHE A 96 11.68 -0.21 -15.35
CA PHE A 96 11.88 -0.22 -16.80
C PHE A 96 12.01 1.21 -17.36
#